data_AF-A0A941BLV8-F1
#
_entry.id   AF-A0A941BLV8-F1
#
_cell.length_a   1.000
_cell.length_b   1.000
_cell.length_c   1.000
_cell.angle_alpha   90.00
_cell.angle_beta   90.00
_cell.angle_gamma   90.00
#
_symmetry.space_group_name_H-M   'P 1'
#
loop_
_entity.id
_entity.type
_entity.pdbx_description
1 polymer ?
#
loop_
_entity_poly.entity_id
_entity_poly.type
_entity_poly.pdbx_seq_one_letter_code
_entity_poly.pdbx_strand_id
1 'polypeptide(L)'
;MIEVLVSILVVSLGVVAMGGLLASATRLGKASEIRAVASLMASDIADRMKANVGAARASMYDHTDAFVSPPPEPALVNCALPLNCQPQELANQDMAQWRRALLHALPSGTGYVRYDAGAQDAAGGAVDVWVAWLDPSALSVGAFQDIDSLNAKNCPPGFRDINPQPRCMYFRVAL
;
A
#
# COMPACT_ATOMS: atom_id res chain seq x y z
N MET A 1 -52.95 24.18 -2.05
CA MET A 1 -52.45 23.12 -2.97
C MET A 1 -51.02 23.40 -3.46
N ILE A 2 -50.64 24.63 -3.82
CA ILE A 2 -49.24 24.96 -4.19
C ILE A 2 -48.24 24.77 -3.04
N GLU A 3 -48.69 24.94 -1.80
CA GLU A 3 -47.92 24.75 -0.57
C GLU A 3 -47.39 23.31 -0.39
N VAL A 4 -48.19 22.32 -0.77
CA VAL A 4 -47.80 20.90 -0.70
C VAL A 4 -46.77 20.57 -1.79
N LEU A 5 -46.93 21.15 -2.99
CA LEU A 5 -45.97 21.00 -4.09
C LEU A 5 -44.60 21.58 -3.74
N VAL A 6 -44.56 22.77 -3.13
CA VAL A 6 -43.30 23.39 -2.68
C VAL A 6 -42.66 22.58 -1.56
N SER A 7 -43.44 22.07 -0.60
CA SER A 7 -42.92 21.22 0.48
C SER A 7 -42.25 19.94 -0.05
N ILE A 8 -42.89 19.24 -0.99
CA ILE A 8 -42.33 18.04 -1.61
C ILE A 8 -41.04 18.37 -2.38
N LEU A 9 -41.03 19.49 -3.10
CA LEU A 9 -39.83 19.95 -3.82
C LEU A 9 -38.66 20.16 -2.85
N VAL A 10 -38.86 20.91 -1.77
CA VAL A 10 -37.80 21.21 -0.79
C VAL A 10 -37.29 19.93 -0.13
N VAL A 11 -38.19 19.02 0.28
CA VAL A 11 -37.80 17.72 0.87
C VAL A 11 -37.00 16.88 -0.13
N SER A 12 -37.43 16.81 -1.38
CA SER A 12 -36.75 16.02 -2.41
C SER A 12 -35.32 16.52 -2.66
N LEU A 13 -35.10 17.84 -2.72
CA LEU A 13 -33.78 18.44 -2.85
C LEU A 13 -32.92 18.16 -1.60
N GLY A 14 -33.51 18.21 -0.42
CA GLY A 14 -32.84 17.86 0.84
C GLY A 14 -32.31 16.43 0.85
N VAL A 15 -33.11 15.46 0.40
CA VAL A 15 -32.70 14.04 0.34
C VAL A 15 -31.58 13.82 -0.68
N VAL A 16 -31.66 14.44 -1.86
CA VAL A 16 -30.60 14.34 -2.89
C VAL A 16 -29.28 14.94 -2.37
N ALA A 17 -29.33 16.10 -1.70
CA ALA A 17 -28.16 16.73 -1.11
C ALA A 17 -27.49 15.85 -0.03
N MET A 18 -28.29 15.25 0.87
CA MET A 18 -27.77 14.32 1.88
C MET A 18 -27.15 13.07 1.26
N GLY A 19 -27.74 12.53 0.18
CA GLY A 19 -27.19 11.39 -0.55
C GLY A 19 -25.78 11.67 -1.07
N GLY A 20 -25.53 12.85 -1.63
CA GLY A 20 -24.20 13.28 -2.08
C GLY A 20 -23.18 13.40 -0.95
N LEU A 21 -23.61 13.92 0.21
CA LEU A 21 -22.75 14.01 1.40
C LEU A 21 -22.40 12.61 1.95
N LEU A 22 -23.36 11.71 2.04
CA LEU A 22 -23.14 10.33 2.49
C LEU A 22 -22.18 9.58 1.55
N ALA A 23 -22.34 9.73 0.23
CA ALA A 23 -21.43 9.14 -0.76
C ALA A 23 -20.00 9.69 -0.64
N SER A 24 -19.87 10.98 -0.37
CA SER A 24 -18.56 11.60 -0.15
C SER A 24 -17.92 11.08 1.15
N ALA A 25 -18.69 11.03 2.24
CA ALA A 25 -18.23 10.55 3.53
C ALA A 25 -17.73 9.10 3.46
N THR A 26 -18.45 8.21 2.77
CA THR A 26 -18.02 6.81 2.59
C THR A 26 -16.75 6.71 1.76
N ARG A 27 -16.60 7.52 0.70
CA ARG A 27 -15.37 7.58 -0.11
C ARG A 27 -14.16 8.00 0.71
N LEU A 28 -14.28 9.07 1.51
CA LEU A 28 -13.20 9.52 2.39
C LEU A 28 -12.88 8.48 3.47
N GLY A 29 -13.90 7.85 4.05
CA GLY A 29 -13.74 6.77 5.03
C GLY A 29 -12.94 5.61 4.47
N LYS A 30 -13.27 5.14 3.26
CA LYS A 30 -12.52 4.06 2.59
C LYS A 30 -11.08 4.43 2.25
N ALA A 31 -10.84 5.65 1.79
CA ALA A 31 -9.48 6.12 1.56
C ALA A 31 -8.64 6.17 2.85
N SER A 32 -9.26 6.53 3.98
CA SER A 32 -8.61 6.52 5.30
C SER A 32 -8.30 5.10 5.77
N GLU A 33 -9.24 4.16 5.58
CA GLU A 33 -9.07 2.75 5.93
C GLU A 33 -7.90 2.13 5.18
N ILE A 34 -7.81 2.35 3.87
CA ILE A 34 -6.70 1.86 3.03
C ILE A 34 -5.34 2.35 3.52
N ARG A 35 -5.22 3.64 3.87
CA ARG A 35 -3.96 4.20 4.40
C ARG A 35 -3.60 3.63 5.77
N ALA A 36 -4.59 3.38 6.62
CA ALA A 36 -4.37 2.74 7.91
C ALA A 36 -3.86 1.30 7.73
N VAL A 37 -4.48 0.53 6.82
CA VAL A 37 -4.01 -0.81 6.46
C VAL A 37 -2.59 -0.78 5.88
N ALA A 38 -2.29 0.17 4.99
CA ALA A 38 -0.94 0.33 4.44
C ALA A 38 0.10 0.62 5.55
N SER A 39 -0.24 1.45 6.52
CA SER A 39 0.62 1.71 7.68
C SER A 39 0.82 0.47 8.56
N LEU A 40 -0.23 -0.33 8.77
CA LEU A 40 -0.12 -1.59 9.51
C LEU A 40 0.78 -2.59 8.79
N MET A 41 0.66 -2.70 7.47
CA MET A 41 1.52 -3.57 6.65
C MET A 41 2.99 -3.11 6.66
N ALA A 42 3.24 -1.80 6.69
CA ALA A 42 4.59 -1.27 6.84
C ALA A 42 5.19 -1.61 8.21
N SER A 43 4.40 -1.53 9.28
CA SER A 43 4.84 -1.96 10.62
C SER A 43 5.09 -3.47 10.69
N ASP A 44 4.23 -4.30 10.09
CA ASP A 44 4.41 -5.77 10.07
C ASP A 44 5.76 -6.17 9.45
N ILE A 45 6.11 -5.62 8.28
CA ILE A 45 7.41 -5.93 7.66
C ILE A 45 8.58 -5.32 8.44
N ALA A 46 8.39 -4.15 9.05
CA ALA A 46 9.42 -3.54 9.90
C ALA A 46 9.74 -4.43 11.10
N ASP A 47 8.73 -4.99 11.76
CA ASP A 47 8.91 -5.87 12.91
C ASP A 47 9.57 -7.21 12.50
N ARG A 48 9.20 -7.77 11.33
CA ARG A 48 9.87 -8.95 10.76
C ARG A 48 11.35 -8.71 10.47
N MET A 49 11.68 -7.58 9.85
CA MET A 49 13.08 -7.20 9.58
C MET A 49 13.87 -6.97 10.87
N LYS A 50 13.25 -6.41 11.91
CA LYS A 50 13.87 -6.25 13.25
C LYS A 50 14.02 -7.57 14.00
N ALA A 51 13.20 -8.57 13.73
CA ALA A 51 13.39 -9.92 14.26
C ALA A 51 14.57 -10.63 13.56
N ASN A 52 14.87 -10.27 12.31
CA ASN A 52 15.91 -10.87 11.47
C ASN A 52 16.90 -9.81 10.94
N VAL A 53 17.45 -9.00 11.84
CA VAL A 53 18.32 -7.84 11.49
C VAL A 53 19.53 -8.25 10.66
N GLY A 54 20.10 -9.43 10.91
CA GLY A 54 21.24 -9.93 10.15
C GLY A 54 20.94 -10.07 8.66
N ALA A 55 19.79 -10.65 8.31
CA ALA A 55 19.33 -10.78 6.92
C ALA A 55 18.91 -9.42 6.33
N ALA A 56 18.26 -8.56 7.14
CA ALA A 56 17.87 -7.22 6.70
C ALA A 56 19.10 -6.35 6.33
N ARG A 57 20.16 -6.37 7.16
CA ARG A 57 21.43 -5.67 6.86
C ARG A 57 22.17 -6.26 5.67
N ALA A 58 21.99 -7.55 5.40
CA ALA A 58 22.53 -8.23 4.23
C ALA A 58 21.68 -8.03 2.96
N SER A 59 20.71 -7.11 2.97
CA SER A 59 19.81 -6.84 1.83
C SER A 59 18.98 -8.05 1.38
N MET A 60 18.76 -9.03 2.26
CA MET A 60 18.00 -10.25 1.92
C MET A 60 16.48 -10.02 1.86
N TYR A 61 15.99 -8.87 2.34
CA TYR A 61 14.59 -8.45 2.22
C TYR A 61 14.34 -7.56 0.99
N ASP A 62 15.36 -7.29 0.17
CA ASP A 62 15.21 -6.40 -0.99
C ASP A 62 14.20 -6.95 -1.99
N HIS A 63 13.25 -6.09 -2.36
CA HIS A 63 12.25 -6.34 -3.37
C HIS A 63 12.04 -5.07 -4.17
N THR A 64 12.67 -5.02 -5.34
CA THR A 64 12.76 -3.82 -6.18
C THR A 64 12.11 -4.02 -7.55
N ASP A 65 11.25 -5.02 -7.67
CA ASP A 65 10.51 -5.33 -8.90
C ASP A 65 9.62 -4.17 -9.32
N ALA A 66 9.41 -3.99 -10.62
CA ALA A 66 8.53 -2.95 -11.15
C ALA A 66 7.07 -3.19 -10.76
N PHE A 67 6.27 -2.12 -10.73
CA PHE A 67 4.85 -2.24 -10.42
C PHE A 67 4.09 -3.01 -11.52
N VAL A 68 3.27 -3.98 -11.11
CA VAL A 68 2.38 -4.75 -11.99
C VAL A 68 0.98 -4.77 -11.37
N SER A 69 -0.05 -4.57 -12.18
CA SER A 69 -1.45 -4.67 -11.74
C SER A 69 -2.27 -5.59 -12.65
N PRO A 70 -2.97 -6.60 -12.09
CA PRO A 70 -2.82 -7.07 -10.71
C PRO A 70 -1.42 -7.69 -10.50
N PRO A 71 -0.80 -7.53 -9.32
CA PRO A 71 0.47 -8.18 -9.06
C PRO A 71 0.27 -9.71 -8.98
N PRO A 72 1.25 -10.51 -9.42
CA PRO A 72 1.16 -11.95 -9.32
C PRO A 72 1.13 -12.37 -7.85
N GLU A 73 0.32 -13.38 -7.53
CA GLU A 73 0.29 -13.92 -6.17
C GLU A 73 1.65 -14.58 -5.84
N PRO A 74 2.38 -14.13 -4.81
CA PRO A 74 3.68 -14.71 -4.46
C PRO A 74 3.51 -16.15 -3.99
N ALA A 75 4.29 -17.11 -4.48
CA ALA A 75 4.24 -18.47 -3.92
C ALA A 75 4.64 -18.45 -2.43
N LEU A 76 3.91 -19.20 -1.57
CA LEU A 76 4.36 -19.37 -0.18
C LEU A 76 5.67 -20.16 -0.17
N VAL A 77 6.64 -19.65 0.57
CA VAL A 77 7.92 -20.31 0.82
C VAL A 77 7.92 -20.73 2.28
N ASN A 78 8.25 -22.00 2.52
CA ASN A 78 8.51 -22.51 3.86
C ASN A 78 10.01 -22.80 3.97
N CYS A 79 10.56 -22.66 5.17
CA CYS A 79 11.92 -23.11 5.43
C CYS A 79 12.07 -24.61 5.20
N ALA A 80 13.24 -25.04 4.73
CA ALA A 80 13.53 -26.45 4.55
C ALA A 80 13.45 -27.23 5.87
N LEU A 81 13.86 -26.60 6.98
CA LEU A 81 13.78 -27.13 8.34
C LEU A 81 12.93 -26.20 9.22
N PRO A 82 11.70 -26.59 9.62
CA PRO A 82 10.77 -25.71 10.33
C PRO A 82 11.27 -25.13 11.67
N LEU A 83 12.20 -25.84 12.33
CA LEU A 83 12.78 -25.43 13.61
C LEU A 83 14.16 -24.78 13.47
N ASN A 84 14.69 -24.67 12.24
CA ASN A 84 16.03 -24.14 11.98
C ASN A 84 16.08 -23.43 10.61
N CYS A 85 15.20 -22.45 10.41
CA CYS A 85 15.24 -21.59 9.24
C CYS A 85 16.56 -20.85 9.18
N GLN A 86 17.27 -20.95 8.06
CA GLN A 86 18.39 -20.04 7.81
C GLN A 86 17.86 -18.59 7.69
N PRO A 87 18.64 -17.57 8.08
CA PRO A 87 18.20 -16.17 8.02
C PRO A 87 17.66 -15.74 6.66
N GLN A 88 18.23 -16.26 5.56
CA GLN A 88 17.76 -16.01 4.19
C GLN A 88 16.43 -16.70 3.88
N GLU A 89 16.23 -17.93 4.34
CA GLU A 89 14.97 -18.65 4.15
C GLU A 89 13.83 -17.96 4.90
N LEU A 90 14.10 -17.48 6.12
CA LEU A 90 13.15 -16.72 6.91
C LEU A 90 12.77 -15.40 6.22
N ALA A 91 13.75 -14.67 5.67
CA ALA A 91 13.49 -13.45 4.90
C ALA A 91 12.61 -13.71 3.66
N ASN A 92 12.88 -14.79 2.91
CA ASN A 92 12.07 -15.19 1.77
C ASN A 92 10.63 -15.54 2.18
N GLN A 93 10.47 -16.27 3.28
CA GLN A 93 9.16 -16.63 3.84
C GLN A 93 8.40 -15.37 4.29
N ASP A 94 9.04 -14.48 5.03
CA ASP A 94 8.46 -13.21 5.48
C ASP A 94 7.99 -12.36 4.30
N MET A 95 8.83 -12.19 3.29
CA MET A 95 8.49 -11.41 2.09
C MET A 95 7.35 -12.04 1.29
N ALA A 96 7.31 -13.37 1.16
CA ALA A 96 6.22 -14.07 0.50
C ALA A 96 4.89 -13.91 1.25
N GLN A 97 4.90 -14.01 2.58
CA GLN A 97 3.72 -13.82 3.43
C GLN A 97 3.24 -12.37 3.39
N TRP A 98 4.14 -11.41 3.57
CA TRP A 98 3.84 -9.99 3.58
C TRP A 98 3.27 -9.51 2.24
N ARG A 99 3.89 -9.89 1.12
CA ARG A 99 3.39 -9.54 -0.23
C ARG A 99 2.03 -10.14 -0.52
N ARG A 100 1.77 -11.37 -0.08
CA ARG A 100 0.42 -11.98 -0.20
C ARG A 100 -0.59 -11.23 0.68
N ALA A 101 -0.23 -10.87 1.91
CA ALA A 101 -1.09 -10.09 2.78
C ALA A 101 -1.44 -8.72 2.16
N LEU A 102 -0.47 -8.03 1.57
CA LEU A 102 -0.67 -6.78 0.81
C LEU A 102 -1.65 -6.96 -0.34
N LEU A 103 -1.48 -8.01 -1.14
CA LEU A 103 -2.34 -8.31 -2.29
C LEU A 103 -3.81 -8.51 -1.88
N HIS A 104 -4.05 -9.16 -0.73
CA HIS A 104 -5.41 -9.41 -0.25
C HIS A 104 -6.01 -8.24 0.54
N ALA A 105 -5.19 -7.41 1.17
CA ALA A 105 -5.66 -6.31 2.01
C ALA A 105 -5.88 -5.00 1.25
N LEU A 106 -5.14 -4.79 0.14
CA LEU A 106 -5.16 -3.54 -0.62
C LEU A 106 -5.51 -3.80 -2.10
N PRO A 107 -6.23 -2.88 -2.79
CA PRO A 107 -6.53 -3.04 -4.21
C PRO A 107 -5.25 -2.97 -5.06
N SER A 108 -4.88 -4.08 -5.71
CA SER A 108 -3.57 -4.22 -6.37
C SER A 108 -2.41 -3.85 -5.44
N GLY A 109 -2.49 -4.27 -4.17
CA GLY A 109 -1.47 -4.01 -3.16
C GLY A 109 -0.13 -4.65 -3.51
N THR A 110 0.93 -3.86 -3.47
CA THR A 110 2.31 -4.36 -3.59
C THR A 110 3.26 -3.55 -2.72
N GLY A 111 4.46 -4.09 -2.52
CA GLY A 111 5.52 -3.48 -1.73
C GLY A 111 6.76 -3.23 -2.56
N TYR A 112 7.58 -2.28 -2.15
CA TYR A 112 8.95 -2.12 -2.62
C TYR A 112 9.82 -1.96 -1.38
N VAL A 113 10.85 -2.78 -1.25
CA VAL A 113 11.73 -2.82 -0.08
C VAL A 113 13.17 -2.71 -0.57
N ARG A 114 13.95 -1.81 0.00
CA ARG A 114 15.36 -1.64 -0.36
C ARG A 114 16.17 -1.23 0.85
N TYR A 115 17.21 -1.98 1.14
CA TYR A 115 18.21 -1.60 2.12
C TYR A 115 18.96 -0.32 1.69
N ASP A 116 19.09 0.63 2.61
CA ASP A 116 19.86 1.85 2.39
C ASP A 116 21.33 1.61 2.75
N ALA A 117 22.14 1.31 1.74
CA ALA A 117 23.57 1.11 1.90
C ALA A 117 24.32 2.34 2.45
N GLY A 118 23.77 3.56 2.27
CA GLY A 118 24.33 4.78 2.84
C GLY A 118 24.02 4.96 4.34
N ALA A 119 23.08 4.17 4.88
CA ALA A 119 22.74 4.19 6.31
C ALA A 119 23.68 3.34 7.16
N GLN A 120 24.68 2.67 6.57
CA GLN A 120 25.65 1.84 7.30
C GLN A 120 26.46 2.65 8.32
N ASP A 121 26.68 3.94 8.07
CA ASP A 121 27.43 4.83 8.95
C ASP A 121 26.58 5.36 10.13
N ALA A 122 25.26 5.16 10.10
CA ALA A 122 24.33 5.56 11.16
C ALA A 122 23.91 4.34 11.98
N ALA A 123 24.74 3.94 12.95
CA ALA A 123 24.44 3.16 14.16
C ALA A 123 23.58 1.86 14.05
N GLY A 124 23.30 1.32 12.86
CA GLY A 124 22.45 0.14 12.71
C GLY A 124 21.95 -0.16 11.30
N GLY A 125 22.05 0.77 10.35
CA GLY A 125 21.50 0.61 9.01
C GLY A 125 19.99 0.92 8.95
N ALA A 126 19.49 1.15 7.74
CA ALA A 126 18.08 1.44 7.52
C ALA A 126 17.56 0.72 6.27
N VAL A 127 16.26 0.43 6.26
CA VAL A 127 15.54 -0.12 5.11
C VAL A 127 14.44 0.86 4.73
N ASP A 128 14.42 1.22 3.46
CA ASP A 128 13.35 2.00 2.87
C ASP A 128 12.24 1.06 2.39
N VAL A 129 11.01 1.30 2.83
CA VAL A 129 9.83 0.51 2.50
C VAL A 129 8.79 1.41 1.88
N TRP A 130 8.28 1.03 0.71
CA TRP A 130 7.09 1.62 0.12
C TRP A 130 5.98 0.59 0.09
N VAL A 131 4.79 1.03 0.52
CA VAL A 131 3.54 0.30 0.32
C VAL A 131 2.75 1.02 -0.76
N ALA A 132 2.31 0.30 -1.78
CA ALA A 132 1.58 0.88 -2.90
C ALA A 132 0.28 0.15 -3.20
N TRP A 133 -0.71 0.88 -3.71
CA TRP A 133 -1.99 0.36 -4.14
C TRP A 133 -2.57 1.21 -5.28
N LEU A 134 -3.55 0.67 -6.00
CA LEU A 134 -4.36 1.45 -6.93
C LEU A 134 -5.62 1.96 -6.22
N ASP A 135 -5.91 3.24 -6.38
CA ASP A 135 -7.21 3.75 -5.93
C ASP A 135 -8.32 3.05 -6.75
N PRO A 136 -9.40 2.56 -6.12
CA PRO A 136 -10.50 1.92 -6.86
C PRO A 136 -11.10 2.81 -7.95
N SER A 137 -11.08 4.13 -7.74
CA SER A 137 -11.49 5.10 -8.76
C SER A 137 -10.55 5.16 -9.97
N ALA A 138 -9.27 4.83 -9.82
CA ALA A 138 -8.33 4.74 -10.95
C ALA A 138 -8.66 3.55 -11.88
N LEU A 139 -9.39 2.55 -11.38
CA LEU A 139 -9.80 1.37 -12.13
C LEU A 139 -11.11 1.54 -12.92
N SER A 140 -11.85 2.65 -12.73
CA SER A 140 -13.09 2.89 -13.47
C SER A 140 -12.85 3.59 -14.81
N VAL A 141 -13.53 3.13 -15.87
CA VAL A 141 -13.45 3.69 -17.22
C VAL A 141 -13.85 5.17 -17.22
N GLY A 142 -12.97 6.06 -17.69
CA GLY A 142 -13.21 7.50 -17.74
C GLY A 142 -12.88 8.28 -16.45
N ALA A 143 -12.28 7.63 -15.46
CA ALA A 143 -11.80 8.35 -14.28
C ALA A 143 -10.70 9.35 -14.66
N PHE A 144 -10.86 10.60 -14.20
CA PHE A 144 -9.77 11.57 -14.19
C PHE A 144 -8.68 11.02 -13.28
N GLN A 145 -7.62 10.51 -13.90
CA GLN A 145 -6.47 10.05 -13.15
C GLN A 145 -5.70 11.26 -12.69
N ASP A 146 -5.51 11.31 -11.38
CA ASP A 146 -4.71 12.30 -10.72
C ASP A 146 -3.23 12.01 -11.06
N ILE A 147 -2.81 12.36 -12.28
CA ILE A 147 -1.40 12.46 -12.71
C ILE A 147 -0.74 13.65 -11.99
N ASP A 148 -1.22 14.00 -10.80
CA ASP A 148 -0.58 14.99 -9.97
C ASP A 148 0.80 14.44 -9.63
N SER A 149 1.80 15.16 -10.12
CA SER A 149 3.22 14.79 -10.06
C SER A 149 3.67 14.43 -8.65
N LEU A 150 2.94 14.88 -7.61
CA LEU A 150 3.18 14.59 -6.21
C LEU A 150 3.03 13.09 -5.88
N ASN A 151 2.04 12.38 -6.43
CA ASN A 151 1.87 10.94 -6.16
C ASN A 151 2.99 10.13 -6.81
N ALA A 152 3.28 10.43 -8.09
CA ALA A 152 4.35 9.78 -8.83
C ALA A 152 5.72 10.05 -8.18
N LYS A 153 5.97 11.26 -7.67
CA LYS A 153 7.21 11.60 -6.96
C LYS A 153 7.40 10.83 -5.65
N ASN A 154 6.30 10.49 -4.96
CA ASN A 154 6.34 9.73 -3.70
C ASN A 154 6.55 8.22 -3.89
N CYS A 155 6.43 7.73 -5.12
CA CYS A 155 6.67 6.32 -5.45
C CYS A 155 8.16 6.03 -5.67
N PRO A 156 8.62 4.78 -5.48
CA PRO A 156 9.98 4.35 -5.81
C PRO A 156 10.17 4.25 -7.35
N PRO A 157 11.42 4.10 -7.84
CA PRO A 157 11.67 3.77 -9.24
C PRO A 157 10.88 2.53 -9.69
N GLY A 158 10.35 2.54 -10.92
CA GLY A 158 9.50 1.45 -11.45
C GLY A 158 8.01 1.53 -11.08
N PHE A 159 7.63 2.50 -10.22
CA PHE A 159 6.24 2.77 -9.83
C PHE A 159 5.78 4.15 -10.31
N ARG A 160 6.66 4.92 -10.95
CA ARG A 160 6.40 6.28 -11.45
C ARG A 160 6.05 6.24 -12.93
N ASP A 161 5.27 7.22 -13.37
CA ASP A 161 4.97 7.49 -14.78
C ASP A 161 4.31 6.30 -15.50
N ILE A 162 3.55 5.52 -14.74
CA ILE A 162 2.78 4.37 -15.23
C ILE A 162 1.28 4.67 -15.19
N ASN A 163 0.51 4.08 -16.09
CA ASN A 163 -0.94 4.25 -16.17
C ASN A 163 -1.64 2.89 -15.99
N PRO A 164 -2.47 2.71 -14.95
CA PRO A 164 -2.81 3.67 -13.90
C PRO A 164 -1.64 3.95 -12.93
N GLN A 165 -1.52 5.20 -12.46
CA GLN A 165 -0.48 5.60 -11.50
C GLN A 165 -0.87 5.13 -10.08
N PRO A 166 -0.07 4.29 -9.40
CA PRO A 166 -0.35 3.88 -8.03
C PRO A 166 -0.13 5.00 -7.02
N ARG A 167 -0.85 4.91 -5.90
CA ARG A 167 -0.56 5.66 -4.69
C ARG A 167 0.51 4.89 -3.90
N CYS A 168 1.54 5.59 -3.45
CA CYS A 168 2.62 5.01 -2.64
C CYS A 168 2.73 5.74 -1.30
N MET A 169 2.99 4.99 -0.24
CA MET A 169 3.37 5.50 1.07
C MET A 169 4.77 5.03 1.40
N TYR A 170 5.64 5.97 1.75
CA TYR A 170 7.03 5.72 2.12
C TYR A 170 7.17 5.62 3.64
N PHE A 171 7.95 4.64 4.07
CA PHE A 171 8.34 4.39 5.45
C PHE A 171 9.84 4.09 5.50
N ARG A 172 10.50 4.56 6.54
CA ARG A 172 11.91 4.25 6.81
C ARG A 172 12.01 3.45 8.09
N VAL A 173 12.63 2.28 8.01
CA VAL A 173 12.82 1.36 9.13
C VAL A 173 14.28 1.41 9.57
N ALA A 174 14.53 1.80 10.82
CA ALA A 174 15.84 1.65 11.43
C ALA A 174 16.02 0.20 11.94
N LEU A 175 17.20 -0.39 11.70
CA LEU A 175 17.53 -1.78 12.02
C LEU A 175 18.38 -1.95 13.29
#